data_AF-A0A377XDI5-F1
#
_entry.id   AF-A0A377XDI5-F1
#
_cell.length_a   1.000
_cell.length_b   1.000
_cell.length_c   1.000
_cell.angle_alpha   90.00
_cell.angle_beta   90.00
_cell.angle_gamma   90.00
#
_symmetry.space_group_name_H-M   'P 1'
#
loop_
_entity.id
_entity.type
_entity.pdbx_description
1 polymer ?
#
loop_
_entity_poly.entity_id
_entity_poly.type
_entity_poly.pdbx_seq_one_letter_code
_entity_poly.pdbx_strand_id
1 'polypeptide(L)'
;MMMADEQTWLKAGIEFNDDAPAIGSVLTLTHSDWATGLFPGDPRTFWLQLTRKGDALRLQYSTDGERWPLLRLGYFPPGPVKAGVMCCSPERGGLAVAFQDIQLSPPLDKALHDLS
;
A
#
# COMPACT_ATOMS: atom_id res chain seq x y z
N MET A 1 3.53 -4.64 -1.79
CA MET A 1 4.06 -5.19 -0.53
C MET A 1 5.47 -4.70 -0.34
N MET A 2 5.86 -4.39 0.90
CA MET A 2 7.25 -4.16 1.30
C MET A 2 7.59 -5.16 2.42
N MET A 3 8.69 -5.88 2.31
CA MET A 3 9.02 -6.99 3.20
C MET A 3 10.51 -6.98 3.53
N ALA A 4 10.85 -6.93 4.82
CA ALA A 4 12.21 -7.23 5.28
C ALA A 4 12.34 -8.74 5.52
N ASP A 5 11.38 -9.31 6.24
CA ASP A 5 11.28 -10.74 6.60
C ASP A 5 9.81 -11.12 6.88
N GLU A 6 9.57 -12.35 7.34
CA GLU A 6 8.23 -12.90 7.61
C GLU A 6 7.49 -12.22 8.78
N GLN A 7 8.22 -11.54 9.67
CA GLN A 7 7.68 -10.84 10.84
C GLN A 7 7.66 -9.32 10.63
N THR A 8 8.30 -8.80 9.58
CA THR A 8 8.47 -7.37 9.33
C THR A 8 8.09 -7.03 7.89
N TRP A 9 6.83 -6.65 7.67
CA TRP A 9 6.31 -6.34 6.34
C TRP A 9 5.12 -5.39 6.35
N LEU A 10 4.81 -4.81 5.19
CA LEU A 10 3.62 -4.02 4.91
C LEU A 10 2.93 -4.57 3.66
N LYS A 11 1.63 -4.85 3.75
CA LYS A 11 0.76 -4.98 2.57
C LYS A 11 -0.25 -3.83 2.56
N ALA A 12 -0.67 -3.42 1.36
CA ALA A 12 -1.66 -2.39 1.14
C ALA A 12 -2.32 -2.56 -0.22
N GLY A 13 -3.55 -2.08 -0.34
CA GLY A 13 -4.33 -2.16 -1.58
C GLY A 13 -5.82 -2.30 -1.27
N ILE A 14 -6.56 -2.71 -2.29
CA ILE A 14 -7.98 -3.02 -2.17
C ILE A 14 -8.16 -4.40 -1.56
N GLU A 15 -9.07 -4.49 -0.59
CA GLU A 15 -9.56 -5.72 0.01
C GLU A 15 -11.08 -5.72 -0.06
N PHE A 16 -11.68 -6.83 -0.47
CA PHE A 16 -13.13 -7.01 -0.38
C PHE A 16 -13.46 -7.58 1.00
N ASN A 17 -14.13 -6.78 1.82
CA ASN A 17 -14.60 -7.13 3.16
C ASN A 17 -15.96 -6.47 3.40
N ASP A 18 -16.77 -7.00 4.31
CA ASP A 18 -18.08 -6.44 4.66
C ASP A 18 -18.95 -6.08 3.44
N ASP A 19 -18.92 -6.96 2.42
CA ASP A 19 -19.60 -6.82 1.12
C ASP A 19 -19.24 -5.57 0.30
N ALA A 20 -18.11 -4.92 0.60
CA ALA A 20 -17.63 -3.72 -0.09
C ALA A 20 -16.11 -3.75 -0.37
N PRO A 21 -15.64 -3.01 -1.39
CA PRO A 21 -14.21 -2.75 -1.55
C PRO A 21 -13.74 -1.72 -0.51
N ALA A 22 -12.69 -2.06 0.22
CA ALA A 22 -12.03 -1.17 1.16
C ALA A 22 -10.57 -0.93 0.73
N ILE A 23 -10.09 0.30 0.91
CA ILE A 23 -8.67 0.63 0.75
C ILE A 23 -8.02 0.55 2.13
N GLY A 24 -6.93 -0.20 2.23
CA GLY A 24 -6.31 -0.44 3.53
C GLY A 24 -4.86 -0.84 3.47
N SER A 25 -4.30 -1.03 4.65
CA SER A 25 -2.94 -1.54 4.84
C SER A 25 -2.80 -2.32 6.13
N VAL A 26 -1.99 -3.37 6.09
CA VAL A 26 -1.56 -4.13 7.27
C VAL A 26 -0.06 -3.96 7.39
N LEU A 27 0.37 -3.34 8.49
CA LEU A 27 1.78 -3.23 8.89
C LEU A 27 2.03 -4.29 9.95
N THR A 28 3.01 -5.15 9.71
CA THR A 28 3.40 -6.21 10.62
C THR A 28 4.79 -5.92 11.14
N LEU A 29 4.88 -5.70 12.44
CA LEU A 29 6.12 -5.58 13.22
C LEU A 29 6.02 -6.60 14.36
N THR A 30 6.28 -7.87 14.05
CA THR A 30 5.94 -9.06 14.87
C THR A 30 4.42 -9.29 15.01
N HIS A 31 3.66 -8.23 15.25
CA HIS A 31 2.20 -8.22 15.29
C HIS A 31 1.65 -7.41 14.12
N SER A 32 0.53 -7.87 13.57
CA SER A 32 -0.13 -7.20 12.45
C SER A 32 -1.09 -6.13 12.95
N ASP A 33 -0.93 -4.92 12.44
CA ASP A 33 -1.79 -3.77 12.69
C ASP A 33 -2.48 -3.36 11.38
N TRP A 34 -3.80 -3.53 11.34
CA TRP A 34 -4.63 -3.29 10.17
C TRP A 34 -5.37 -1.95 10.28
N ALA A 35 -5.19 -1.11 9.26
CA ALA A 35 -6.00 0.08 9.05
C ALA A 35 -6.76 -0.05 7.72
N THR A 36 -8.06 0.20 7.75
CA THR A 36 -8.97 0.08 6.60
C THR A 36 -9.91 1.28 6.53
N GLY A 37 -10.48 1.55 5.36
CA GLY A 37 -11.42 2.63 5.15
C GLY A 37 -12.17 2.52 3.83
N LEU A 38 -13.14 3.41 3.65
CA LEU A 38 -13.94 3.50 2.43
C LEU A 38 -13.04 3.84 1.23
N PHE A 39 -13.21 3.11 0.14
CA PHE A 39 -12.57 3.44 -1.13
C PHE A 39 -13.54 4.20 -2.05
N PRO A 40 -13.26 5.47 -2.40
CA PRO A 40 -14.19 6.28 -3.17
C PRO A 40 -14.12 6.08 -4.70
N GLY A 41 -13.12 5.35 -5.21
CA GLY A 41 -12.88 5.18 -6.65
C GLY A 41 -13.40 3.85 -7.23
N ASP A 42 -12.97 3.53 -8.46
CA ASP A 42 -13.22 2.20 -9.05
C ASP A 42 -12.22 1.18 -8.49
N PRO A 43 -12.65 0.16 -7.70
CA PRO A 43 -11.73 -0.79 -7.07
C PRO A 43 -10.95 -1.66 -8.08
N ARG A 44 -11.29 -1.60 -9.37
CA ARG A 44 -10.60 -2.31 -10.45
C ARG A 44 -9.42 -1.53 -11.02
N THR A 45 -9.37 -0.21 -10.82
CA THR A 45 -8.33 0.66 -11.39
C THR A 45 -7.96 1.75 -10.38
N PHE A 46 -6.79 1.62 -9.78
CA PHE A 46 -6.28 2.55 -8.78
C PHE A 46 -4.75 2.48 -8.74
N TRP A 47 -4.15 3.45 -8.08
CA TRP A 47 -2.70 3.50 -7.88
C TRP A 47 -2.34 3.43 -6.41
N LEU A 48 -1.15 2.91 -6.14
CA LEU A 48 -0.50 2.96 -4.85
C LEU A 48 0.86 3.62 -5.01
N GLN A 49 1.22 4.46 -4.04
CA GLN A 49 2.56 5.01 -3.94
C GLN A 49 3.10 4.75 -2.53
N LEU A 50 4.22 4.06 -2.48
CA LEU A 50 4.93 3.77 -1.24
C LEU A 50 6.27 4.50 -1.24
N THR A 51 6.46 5.39 -0.28
CA THR A 51 7.71 6.11 -0.05
C THR A 51 8.31 5.66 1.27
N ARG A 52 9.61 5.34 1.27
CA ARG A 52 10.37 5.08 2.49
C ARG A 52 11.57 6.02 2.55
N LYS A 53 11.69 6.78 3.65
CA LYS A 53 12.82 7.69 3.89
C LYS A 53 13.31 7.47 5.32
N GLY A 54 14.51 6.89 5.45
CA GLY A 54 14.99 6.41 6.75
C GLY A 54 14.09 5.32 7.31
N ASP A 55 13.58 5.54 8.51
CA ASP A 55 12.62 4.68 9.22
C ASP A 55 11.15 5.11 9.02
N ALA A 56 10.90 6.18 8.26
CA ALA A 56 9.56 6.64 7.95
C ALA A 56 9.01 5.96 6.70
N LEU A 57 7.80 5.41 6.82
CA LEU A 57 6.99 4.84 5.76
C LEU A 57 5.79 5.73 5.50
N ARG A 58 5.65 6.22 4.27
CA ARG A 58 4.49 6.96 3.76
C ARG A 58 3.83 6.15 2.65
N LEU A 59 2.56 5.83 2.84
CA LEU A 59 1.74 5.12 1.89
C LEU A 59 0.58 6.01 1.44
N GLN A 60 0.40 6.10 0.14
CA GLN A 60 -0.65 6.88 -0.52
C GLN A 60 -1.37 6.00 -1.54
N TYR A 61 -2.59 6.40 -1.88
CA TYR A 61 -3.32 5.84 -3.00
C TYR A 61 -3.78 6.96 -3.93
N SER A 62 -4.19 6.62 -5.14
CA SER A 62 -4.88 7.55 -6.03
C SER A 62 -5.97 6.83 -6.82
N THR A 63 -7.04 7.56 -7.13
CA THR A 63 -8.16 7.09 -7.96
C THR A 63 -8.09 7.62 -9.40
N ASP A 64 -7.21 8.59 -9.66
CA ASP A 64 -7.08 9.32 -10.92
C ASP A 64 -5.63 9.42 -11.43
N GLY A 65 -4.65 9.05 -10.60
CA GLY A 65 -3.22 9.20 -10.89
C GLY A 65 -2.69 10.63 -10.66
N GLU A 66 -3.55 11.57 -10.27
CA GLU A 66 -3.22 12.98 -10.10
C GLU A 66 -3.22 13.38 -8.63
N ARG A 67 -4.20 12.91 -7.86
CA ARG A 67 -4.35 13.24 -6.44
C ARG A 67 -3.98 12.07 -5.55
N TRP A 68 -3.07 12.29 -4.61
CA TRP A 68 -2.47 11.24 -3.77
C TRP A 68 -2.74 11.43 -2.28
N PRO A 69 -3.97 11.20 -1.79
CA PRO A 69 -4.26 11.21 -0.35
C PRO A 69 -3.42 10.20 0.43
N LEU A 70 -3.10 10.58 1.68
CA LEU A 70 -2.43 9.72 2.64
C LEU A 70 -3.32 8.54 3.05
N LEU A 71 -2.78 7.33 2.96
CA LEU A 71 -3.40 6.10 3.49
C LEU A 71 -2.81 5.72 4.84
N ARG A 72 -1.48 5.79 4.97
CA ARG A 72 -0.77 5.45 6.20
C ARG A 72 0.56 6.18 6.29
N LEU A 73 0.88 6.63 7.49
CA LEU A 73 2.20 7.08 7.89
C LEU A 73 2.62 6.26 9.11
N GLY A 74 3.83 5.73 9.12
CA GLY A 74 4.28 4.93 10.26
C GLY A 74 5.77 4.63 10.24
N TYR A 75 6.23 4.03 11.33
CA TYR A 75 7.59 3.51 11.47
C TYR A 75 7.77 2.20 10.67
N PHE A 76 8.91 2.04 10.02
CA PHE A 76 9.38 0.78 9.48
C PHE A 76 10.90 0.65 9.72
N PRO A 77 11.39 -0.44 10.33
CA PRO A 77 12.81 -0.57 10.71
C PRO A 77 13.77 -0.33 9.54
N PRO A 78 14.94 0.30 9.76
CA PRO A 78 15.96 0.48 8.73
C PRO A 78 16.51 -0.87 8.23
N GLY A 79 17.08 -0.88 7.02
CA GLY A 79 17.67 -2.07 6.42
C GLY A 79 17.09 -2.42 5.05
N PRO A 80 17.65 -3.45 4.38
CA PRO A 80 17.20 -3.88 3.07
C PRO A 80 15.78 -4.44 3.13
N VAL A 81 15.00 -4.17 2.08
CA VAL A 81 13.64 -4.69 1.92
C VAL A 81 13.43 -5.11 0.48
N LYS A 82 12.55 -6.08 0.29
CA LYS A 82 11.92 -6.36 -1.00
C LYS A 82 10.69 -5.47 -1.13
N ALA A 83 10.50 -4.87 -2.29
CA ALA A 83 9.29 -4.13 -2.63
C ALA A 83 8.75 -4.66 -3.96
N GLY A 84 7.43 -4.79 -4.06
CA GLY A 84 6.80 -5.30 -5.27
C GLY A 84 5.29 -5.34 -5.18
N VAL A 85 4.67 -5.85 -6.22
CA VAL A 85 3.22 -6.04 -6.31
C VAL A 85 2.79 -7.32 -5.58
N MET A 86 1.53 -7.38 -5.15
CA MET A 86 0.98 -8.55 -4.45
C MET A 86 -0.49 -8.75 -4.79
N CYS A 87 -0.92 -10.01 -4.74
CA CYS A 87 -2.30 -10.43 -4.94
C CYS A 87 -2.58 -11.60 -4.01
N CYS A 88 -3.70 -11.58 -3.29
CA CYS A 88 -4.08 -12.61 -2.33
C CYS A 88 -5.54 -13.00 -2.53
N SER A 89 -5.85 -14.29 -2.37
CA SER A 89 -7.21 -14.81 -2.45
C SER A 89 -7.44 -15.85 -1.33
N PRO A 90 -7.66 -15.39 -0.07
CA PRO A 90 -7.60 -16.27 1.10
C PRO A 90 -8.67 -17.38 1.11
N GLU A 91 -9.88 -17.07 0.66
CA GLU A 91 -11.04 -17.98 0.75
C GLU A 91 -11.28 -18.80 -0.53
N ARG A 92 -10.79 -18.32 -1.68
CA ARG A 92 -11.06 -18.91 -3.01
C ARG A 92 -9.94 -18.60 -3.99
N GLY A 93 -9.86 -19.31 -5.10
CA GLY A 93 -8.94 -19.02 -6.21
C GLY A 93 -9.57 -18.15 -7.30
N GLY A 94 -8.75 -17.79 -8.30
CA GLY A 94 -9.22 -17.17 -9.55
C GLY A 94 -9.15 -15.63 -9.61
N LEU A 95 -8.59 -14.97 -8.58
CA LEU A 95 -8.33 -13.53 -8.65
C LEU A 95 -7.22 -13.25 -9.67
N ALA A 96 -7.59 -12.55 -10.75
CA ALA A 96 -6.66 -12.09 -11.78
C ALA A 96 -6.46 -10.59 -11.65
N VAL A 97 -5.20 -10.15 -11.55
CA VAL A 97 -4.82 -8.75 -11.39
C VAL A 97 -3.72 -8.42 -12.40
N ALA A 98 -3.87 -7.29 -13.08
CA ALA A 98 -2.82 -6.71 -13.92
C ALA A 98 -2.15 -5.57 -13.16
N PHE A 99 -0.82 -5.57 -13.12
CA PHE A 99 -0.03 -4.45 -12.59
C PHE A 99 0.67 -3.76 -13.75
N GLN A 100 0.46 -2.46 -13.85
CA GLN A 100 0.98 -1.61 -14.92
C GLN A 100 1.70 -0.40 -14.29
N ASP A 101 2.47 0.34 -15.09
CA ASP A 101 3.13 1.58 -14.68
C ASP A 101 4.00 1.46 -13.42
N ILE A 102 4.65 0.30 -13.24
CA ILE A 102 5.53 0.06 -12.09
C ILE A 102 6.77 0.92 -12.23
N GLN A 103 6.97 1.83 -11.27
CA GLN A 103 8.15 2.67 -11.18
C GLN A 103 8.82 2.51 -9.81
N LEU A 104 10.15 2.45 -9.84
CA LEU A 104 10.99 2.48 -8.65
C LEU A 104 12.01 3.60 -8.81
N SER A 105 11.98 4.55 -7.89
CA SER A 105 12.85 5.73 -7.88
C SER A 105 13.37 6.00 -6.47
N PRO A 106 14.35 6.92 -6.32
CA PRO A 106 14.61 7.54 -5.03
C PRO A 106 13.33 8.15 -4.41
N PRO A 107 13.28 8.31 -3.07
CA PRO A 107 12.14 8.90 -2.38
C PRO A 107 11.80 10.30 -2.89
N LEU A 108 10.51 10.61 -3.00
CA LEU A 108 10.04 11.95 -3.31
C LEU A 108 10.10 12.83 -2.06
N ASP A 109 10.76 13.97 -2.15
CA ASP A 109 10.83 14.99 -1.09
C ASP A 109 9.64 15.98 -1.18
N LYS A 110 8.42 15.44 -1.32
CA LYS A 110 7.19 16.22 -1.25
C LYS A 110 6.72 16.38 0.19
N ALA A 111 6.08 17.50 0.50
CA ALA A 111 5.42 17.70 1.79
C ALA A 111 4.35 16.61 2.02
N LEU A 112 4.08 16.27 3.29
CA LEU A 112 3.17 15.18 3.65
C LEU A 112 1.73 15.40 3.14
N HIS A 113 1.30 16.66 3.09
CA HIS A 113 -0.05 17.04 2.65
C HIS A 113 -0.07 17.68 1.26
N ASP A 114 1.05 17.60 0.52
CA ASP A 114 1.04 17.84 -0.91
C ASP A 114 0.39 16.64 -1.59
N LEU A 115 -0.77 16.87 -2.21
CA LEU A 115 -1.57 15.83 -2.86
C LEU A 115 -1.26 15.69 -4.35
N SER A 116 -0.37 16.51 -4.91
CA SER A 116 0.04 16.45 -6.32
C SER A 116 1.01 15.33 -6.63
#